data_AF-A0A3M1CED8-F1
#
_entry.id   AF-A0A3M1CED8-F1
#
_cell.length_a   1.000
_cell.length_b   1.000
_cell.length_c   1.000
_cell.angle_alpha   90.00
_cell.angle_beta   90.00
_cell.angle_gamma   90.00
#
_symmetry.space_group_name_H-M   'P 1'
#
loop_
_entity.id
_entity.type
_entity.pdbx_description
1 polymer ?
#
loop_
_entity_poly.entity_id
_entity_poly.type
_entity_poly.pdbx_seq_one_letter_code
_entity_poly.pdbx_strand_id
1 'polypeptide(L)'
;MLKKSWIIVAFLLIAAWVMAPTASVNVATAQGDEKWCSGVDIVFFPGGPPGGVFASVVYNGAVQAQKDLGPNVEYVWSDWDPEKMVRQ
;
A
#
# COMPACT_ATOMS: atom_id res chain seq x y z
N MET A 1 -11.90 -44.95 -40.06
CA MET A 1 -10.63 -44.18 -39.91
C MET A 1 -10.84 -42.73 -39.45
N LEU A 2 -12.00 -42.11 -39.72
CA LEU A 2 -12.29 -40.71 -39.36
C LEU A 2 -12.43 -40.44 -37.84
N LYS A 3 -13.07 -41.36 -37.07
CA LYS A 3 -13.31 -41.18 -35.62
C LYS A 3 -12.04 -41.21 -34.75
N LYS A 4 -11.04 -42.01 -35.15
CA LYS A 4 -9.76 -42.15 -34.43
C LYS A 4 -8.88 -40.91 -34.61
N SER A 5 -8.98 -40.27 -35.78
CA SER A 5 -8.29 -39.01 -36.10
C SER A 5 -8.88 -37.83 -35.31
N TRP A 6 -10.19 -37.80 -35.08
CA TRP A 6 -10.82 -36.76 -34.27
C TRP A 6 -10.48 -36.84 -32.78
N ILE A 7 -10.34 -38.05 -32.24
CA ILE A 7 -9.89 -38.27 -30.85
C ILE A 7 -8.45 -37.76 -30.67
N ILE A 8 -7.55 -38.00 -31.64
CA ILE A 8 -6.16 -37.53 -31.58
C ILE A 8 -6.08 -36.01 -31.67
N VAL A 9 -6.88 -35.39 -32.54
CA VAL A 9 -6.94 -33.91 -32.66
C VAL A 9 -7.53 -33.30 -31.38
N ALA A 10 -8.57 -33.89 -30.79
CA ALA A 10 -9.10 -33.44 -29.52
C ALA A 10 -8.08 -33.57 -28.39
N PHE A 11 -7.31 -34.66 -28.35
CA PHE A 11 -6.25 -34.87 -27.36
C PHE A 11 -5.10 -33.85 -27.51
N LEU A 12 -4.71 -33.53 -28.74
CA LEU A 12 -3.68 -32.54 -29.03
C LEU A 12 -4.12 -31.11 -28.69
N LEU A 13 -5.38 -30.76 -28.94
CA LEU A 13 -5.94 -29.46 -28.58
C LEU A 13 -6.07 -29.27 -27.06
N ILE A 14 -6.39 -30.34 -26.32
CA ILE A 14 -6.42 -30.32 -24.85
C ILE A 14 -4.99 -30.19 -24.30
N ALA A 15 -4.01 -30.91 -24.85
CA ALA A 15 -2.61 -30.80 -24.44
C ALA A 15 -2.03 -29.39 -24.68
N ALA A 16 -2.43 -28.71 -25.75
CA ALA A 16 -2.00 -27.34 -26.04
C ALA A 16 -2.58 -26.29 -25.06
N TRP A 17 -3.73 -26.55 -24.43
CA TRP A 17 -4.33 -25.65 -23.43
C TRP A 17 -3.69 -25.76 -22.04
N VAL A 18 -3.09 -26.90 -21.70
CA VAL A 18 -2.42 -27.11 -20.39
C VAL A 18 -1.06 -26.41 -20.33
N MET A 19 -0.51 -26.03 -21.49
CA MET A 19 0.80 -25.37 -21.63
C MET A 19 0.70 -23.85 -21.82
N ALA A 20 -0.42 -23.23 -21.43
CA ALA A 20 -0.50 -21.77 -21.41
C ALA A 20 0.51 -21.22 -20.39
N PRO A 21 1.43 -20.32 -20.78
CA PRO A 21 2.35 -19.72 -19.83
C PRO A 21 1.51 -18.93 -18.81
N THR A 22 1.54 -19.37 -17.56
CA THR A 22 1.08 -18.54 -16.45
C THR A 22 1.99 -17.32 -16.44
N ALA A 23 1.49 -16.19 -16.90
CA ALA A 23 2.19 -14.93 -16.75
C ALA A 23 2.43 -14.73 -15.25
N SER A 24 3.67 -14.80 -14.82
CA SER A 24 4.08 -14.49 -13.46
C SER A 24 3.67 -13.04 -13.22
N VAL A 25 2.63 -12.83 -12.40
CA VAL A 25 2.34 -11.51 -11.89
C VAL A 25 3.47 -11.18 -10.92
N ASN A 26 4.41 -10.34 -11.37
CA ASN A 26 5.32 -9.67 -10.46
C ASN A 26 4.47 -8.75 -9.58
N VAL A 27 4.01 -9.28 -8.44
CA VAL A 27 3.59 -8.44 -7.34
C VAL A 27 4.87 -7.75 -6.90
N ALA A 28 5.01 -6.47 -7.23
CA ALA A 28 6.04 -5.65 -6.65
C ALA A 28 5.84 -5.70 -5.13
N THR A 29 6.58 -6.56 -4.45
CA THR A 29 6.81 -6.41 -3.01
C THR A 29 7.52 -5.07 -2.90
N ALA A 30 6.94 -4.12 -2.14
CA ALA A 30 7.64 -2.89 -1.81
C ALA A 30 9.02 -3.30 -1.26
N GLN A 31 10.06 -3.11 -2.07
CA GLN A 31 11.41 -3.46 -1.70
C GLN A 31 11.86 -2.34 -0.76
N GLY A 32 11.88 -2.64 0.53
CA GLY A 32 12.18 -1.65 1.55
C GLY A 32 12.20 -2.26 2.94
N ASP A 33 13.13 -3.19 3.17
CA ASP A 33 13.56 -3.58 4.52
C ASP A 33 14.32 -2.46 5.26
N GLU A 34 14.30 -1.25 4.72
CA GLU A 34 14.83 -0.06 5.35
C GLU A 34 13.68 0.94 5.40
N LYS A 35 13.48 1.52 6.58
CA LYS A 35 12.64 2.69 6.84
C LYS A 35 12.99 3.80 5.83
N TRP A 36 12.39 3.74 4.64
CA TRP A 36 12.86 4.48 3.46
C TRP A 36 12.73 5.99 3.62
N CYS A 37 11.91 6.43 4.58
CA CYS A 37 11.68 7.82 4.93
C CYS A 37 12.56 8.26 6.11
N SER A 38 13.58 7.48 6.49
CA SER A 38 14.55 7.86 7.52
C SER A 38 15.31 9.13 7.12
N GLY A 39 15.52 10.02 8.09
CA GLY A 39 16.21 11.30 7.89
C GLY A 39 15.32 12.40 7.28
N VAL A 40 14.04 12.13 7.06
CA VAL A 40 13.05 13.15 6.70
C VAL A 40 12.40 13.69 7.97
N ASP A 41 12.39 15.00 8.14
CA ASP A 41 11.65 15.70 9.19
C ASP A 41 10.28 16.13 8.66
N ILE A 42 9.21 15.74 9.35
CA ILE A 42 7.81 16.00 8.97
C ILE A 42 7.09 16.71 10.10
N VAL A 43 6.44 17.83 9.80
CA VAL A 43 5.42 18.41 10.68
C VAL A 43 4.05 17.90 10.23
N PHE A 44 3.36 17.18 11.11
CA PHE A 44 2.08 16.55 10.83
C PHE A 44 0.96 17.20 11.65
N PHE A 45 -0.10 17.62 10.96
CA PHE A 45 -1.27 18.27 11.57
C PHE A 45 -2.48 17.30 11.59
N PRO A 46 -2.85 16.72 12.75
CA PRO A 46 -4.05 15.89 12.87
C PRO A 46 -5.37 16.69 12.76
N GLY A 47 -5.29 18.02 12.74
CA GLY A 47 -6.43 18.94 12.60
C GLY A 47 -7.08 19.29 13.94
N GLY A 48 -7.94 18.43 14.47
CA GLY A 48 -8.77 18.74 15.65
C GLY A 48 -8.02 18.91 16.98
N PRO A 49 -8.74 18.99 18.11
CA PRO A 49 -8.12 19.10 19.42
C PRO A 49 -7.41 17.79 19.81
N PRO A 50 -6.39 17.86 20.69
CA PRO A 50 -5.78 16.66 21.26
C PRO A 50 -6.85 15.84 22.02
N GLY A 51 -6.90 14.53 21.75
CA GLY A 51 -7.91 13.62 22.31
C GLY A 51 -9.29 13.67 21.64
N GLY A 52 -9.51 14.54 20.64
CA GLY A 52 -10.73 14.53 19.84
C GLY A 52 -10.85 13.25 18.99
N VAL A 53 -12.08 12.76 18.78
CA VAL A 53 -12.32 11.46 18.10
C VAL A 53 -11.68 11.39 16.71
N PHE A 54 -11.78 12.46 15.92
CA PHE A 54 -11.16 12.53 14.59
C PHE A 54 -9.64 12.61 14.69
N ALA A 55 -9.13 13.60 15.42
CA ALA A 55 -7.70 13.87 15.52
C ALA A 55 -6.92 12.67 16.07
N SER A 56 -7.54 11.91 16.98
CA SER A 56 -6.94 10.70 17.56
C SER A 56 -6.76 9.59 16.53
N VAL A 57 -7.74 9.37 15.65
CA VAL A 57 -7.64 8.36 14.57
C VAL A 57 -6.54 8.75 13.58
N VAL A 58 -6.50 10.01 13.17
CA VAL A 58 -5.51 10.52 12.22
C VAL A 58 -4.09 10.49 12.82
N TYR A 59 -3.95 10.91 14.08
CA TYR A 59 -2.69 10.83 14.83
C TYR A 59 -2.19 9.38 14.95
N ASN A 60 -3.04 8.44 15.32
CA ASN A 60 -2.65 7.04 15.45
C ASN A 60 -2.17 6.43 14.13
N GLY A 61 -2.81 6.79 13.01
CA GLY A 61 -2.34 6.42 11.68
C GLY A 61 -0.96 6.99 11.36
N ALA A 62 -0.74 8.27 11.68
CA ALA A 62 0.56 8.91 11.48
C ALA A 62 1.66 8.34 12.37
N VAL A 63 1.36 7.94 13.62
CA VAL A 63 2.30 7.23 14.50
C VAL A 63 2.67 5.86 13.95
N GLN A 64 1.71 5.14 13.37
CA GLN A 64 2.00 3.86 12.71
C GLN A 64 2.90 4.07 11.49
N ALA A 65 2.59 5.04 10.63
CA ALA A 65 3.43 5.40 9.50
C ALA A 65 4.84 5.84 9.93
N GLN A 66 4.98 6.58 11.04
CA GLN A 66 6.29 6.93 11.57
C GLN A 66 7.12 5.68 11.92
N LYS A 67 6.50 4.68 12.55
CA LYS A 67 7.18 3.42 12.91
C LYS A 67 7.61 2.64 11.68
N ASP A 68 6.74 2.56 10.68
CA ASP A 68 6.94 1.75 9.48
C ASP A 68 7.94 2.40 8.51
N LEU A 69 7.88 3.73 8.38
CA LEU A 69 8.63 4.46 7.35
C LEU A 69 9.89 5.14 7.89
N GLY A 70 9.96 5.39 9.19
CA GLY A 70 11.09 6.00 9.93
C GLY A 70 11.35 7.50 9.84
N PRO A 71 10.44 8.39 9.42
CA PRO A 71 10.69 9.82 9.52
C PRO A 71 10.78 10.28 10.99
N ASN A 72 11.35 11.46 11.20
CA ASN A 72 11.16 12.21 12.44
C ASN A 72 9.87 13.02 12.29
N VAL A 73 8.95 12.91 13.24
CA VAL A 73 7.64 13.57 13.13
C VAL A 73 7.39 14.46 14.33
N GLU A 74 7.06 15.72 14.06
CA GLU A 74 6.44 16.63 15.01
C GLU A 74 4.94 16.64 14.80
N TYR A 75 4.18 16.43 15.87
CA TYR A 75 2.73 16.43 15.83
C TYR A 75 2.18 17.74 16.39
N VAL A 76 1.40 18.46 15.59
CA VAL A 76 0.89 19.79 15.94
C VAL A 76 -0.63 19.81 15.83
N TRP A 77 -1.30 20.18 16.90
CA TRP A 77 -2.76 20.29 16.93
C TRP A 77 -3.19 21.74 16.68
N SER A 78 -4.16 21.92 15.78
CA SER A 78 -4.73 23.24 15.49
C SER A 78 -6.11 23.45 16.08
N ASP A 79 -6.75 22.42 16.66
CA ASP A 79 -8.13 22.53 17.16
C ASP A 79 -9.08 23.06 16.08
N TRP A 80 -8.88 22.61 14.83
CA TRP A 80 -9.60 23.06 13.64
C TRP A 80 -9.45 24.54 13.28
N ASP A 81 -8.52 25.23 13.91
CA ASP A 81 -8.28 26.64 13.71
C ASP A 81 -7.25 26.89 12.59
N PRO A 82 -7.66 27.41 11.41
CA PRO A 82 -6.74 27.69 10.31
C PRO A 82 -5.69 28.75 10.69
N GLU A 83 -6.04 29.67 11.58
CA GLU A 83 -5.15 30.74 12.04
C GLU A 83 -4.02 30.18 12.91
N LYS A 84 -4.25 29.07 13.62
CA LYS A 84 -3.17 28.34 14.32
C LYS A 84 -2.28 27.59 13.34
N MET A 85 -2.85 26.95 12.32
CA MET A 85 -2.06 26.19 11.34
C MET A 85 -1.04 27.05 10.57
N VAL A 86 -1.36 28.31 10.28
CA VAL A 86 -0.47 29.21 9.52
C VAL A 86 0.63 29.82 10.39
N ARG A 87 0.49 29.83 11.72
CA ARG A 87 1.45 30.46 12.65
C ARG A 87 2.41 29.49 13.34
N GLN A 88 2.15 28.19 13.25
CA GLN A 88 2.90 27.13 13.93
C GLN A 88 4.19 26.77 13.21
#